data_AF-A0A5S5CMD7-F1
#
_entry.id   AF-A0A5S5CMD7-F1
#
_cell.length_a   1.000
_cell.length_b   1.000
_cell.length_c   1.000
_cell.angle_alpha   90.00
_cell.angle_beta   90.00
_cell.angle_gamma   90.00
#
_symmetry.space_group_name_H-M   'P 1'
#
loop_
_entity.id
_entity.type
_entity.pdbx_description
1 polymer ?
#
loop_
_entity_poly.entity_id
_entity_poly.type
_entity_poly.pdbx_seq_one_letter_code
_entity_poly.pdbx_strand_id
1 'polypeptide(L)'
;MSFDTAQILGTTLPAAGAGLIGWLTYRLNSRKHRTDGAQQMIDQAQEERDKAWERADADRERMDALLANALSRIGGLEVRERVLLDYVAALRHHIDQRNEPPPPPWPDALTH
;
A
#
# COMPACT_ATOMS: atom_id res chain seq x y z
N MET A 1 -26.05 -73.56 -37.18
CA MET A 1 -25.69 -72.16 -36.88
C MET A 1 -24.64 -72.18 -35.78
N SER A 2 -23.37 -72.17 -36.15
CA SER A 2 -22.22 -72.09 -35.23
C SER A 2 -21.67 -70.67 -35.31
N PHE A 3 -21.86 -69.87 -34.25
CA PHE A 3 -21.27 -68.54 -34.16
C PHE A 3 -19.78 -68.68 -33.80
N ASP A 4 -18.95 -68.14 -34.69
CA ASP A 4 -17.50 -68.12 -34.57
C ASP A 4 -17.09 -67.18 -33.41
N THR A 5 -16.70 -67.78 -32.30
CA THR A 5 -16.24 -67.07 -31.09
C THR A 5 -14.85 -66.44 -31.26
N ALA A 6 -14.18 -66.68 -32.39
CA ALA A 6 -12.83 -66.18 -32.67
C ALA A 6 -12.78 -64.73 -33.19
N GLN A 7 -13.87 -64.14 -33.69
CA GLN A 7 -13.85 -62.79 -34.27
C GLN A 7 -14.02 -61.65 -33.24
N ILE A 8 -14.52 -61.94 -32.04
CA ILE A 8 -14.84 -60.91 -31.02
C ILE A 8 -13.62 -60.52 -30.16
N LEU A 9 -12.60 -61.38 -30.12
CA LEU A 9 -11.39 -61.18 -29.31
C LEU A 9 -10.29 -60.35 -29.99
N GLY A 10 -10.36 -60.14 -31.31
CA GLY A 10 -9.31 -59.44 -32.07
C GLY A 10 -9.43 -57.91 -32.11
N THR A 11 -10.64 -57.36 -31.97
CA THR A 11 -10.94 -55.93 -32.23
C THR A 11 -11.31 -55.13 -30.97
N THR A 12 -11.61 -55.81 -29.86
CA THR A 12 -12.03 -55.15 -28.61
C THR A 12 -10.86 -54.76 -27.70
N LEU A 13 -9.72 -55.46 -27.78
CA LEU A 13 -8.51 -55.16 -27.02
C LEU A 13 -7.85 -53.81 -27.37
N PRO A 14 -7.74 -53.39 -28.65
CA PRO A 14 -7.15 -52.09 -28.99
C PRO A 14 -8.00 -50.90 -28.53
N ALA A 15 -9.33 -51.03 -28.58
CA ALA A 15 -10.25 -49.96 -28.23
C ALA A 15 -10.25 -49.64 -26.71
N ALA A 16 -10.18 -50.68 -25.86
CA ALA A 16 -10.05 -50.51 -24.42
C ALA A 16 -8.71 -49.89 -24.02
N GLY A 17 -7.61 -50.28 -24.69
CA GLY A 17 -6.28 -49.69 -24.48
C GLY A 17 -6.21 -48.21 -24.87
N ALA A 18 -6.79 -47.84 -26.02
CA ALA A 18 -6.85 -46.45 -26.46
C ALA A 18 -7.70 -45.57 -25.53
N GLY A 19 -8.82 -46.10 -25.02
CA GLY A 19 -9.65 -45.41 -24.03
C GLY A 19 -8.93 -45.14 -22.71
N LEU A 20 -8.19 -46.13 -22.20
CA LEU A 20 -7.41 -45.97 -20.97
C LEU A 20 -6.23 -45.00 -21.14
N ILE A 21 -5.53 -45.04 -22.27
CA ILE A 21 -4.44 -44.10 -22.57
C ILE A 21 -4.99 -42.68 -22.73
N GLY A 22 -6.12 -42.52 -23.42
CA GLY A 22 -6.82 -41.24 -23.57
C GLY A 22 -7.30 -40.66 -22.23
N TRP A 23 -7.88 -41.49 -21.35
CA TRP A 23 -8.30 -41.07 -20.01
C TRP A 23 -7.10 -40.68 -19.13
N LEU A 24 -6.01 -41.45 -19.18
CA LEU A 24 -4.82 -41.18 -18.39
C LEU A 24 -4.13 -39.89 -18.85
N THR A 25 -3.98 -39.68 -20.15
CA THR A 25 -3.42 -38.44 -20.72
C THR A 25 -4.29 -37.23 -20.45
N TYR A 26 -5.61 -37.33 -20.62
CA TYR A 26 -6.55 -36.26 -20.27
C TYR A 26 -6.47 -35.88 -18.78
N ARG A 27 -6.36 -36.88 -17.89
CA ARG A 27 -6.27 -36.67 -16.44
C ARG A 27 -4.93 -36.03 -16.02
N LEU A 28 -3.83 -36.42 -16.65
CA LEU A 28 -2.52 -35.82 -16.40
C LEU A 28 -2.43 -34.40 -16.97
N ASN A 29 -2.95 -34.17 -18.18
CA ASN A 29 -2.99 -32.86 -18.81
C ASN A 29 -3.86 -31.87 -18.01
N SER A 30 -5.04 -32.32 -17.53
CA SER A 30 -5.93 -31.51 -16.69
C SER A 30 -5.31 -31.09 -15.35
N ARG A 31 -4.36 -31.88 -14.80
CA ARG A 31 -3.60 -31.48 -13.61
C ARG A 31 -2.57 -30.41 -13.94
N LYS A 32 -1.86 -30.52 -15.07
CA LYS A 32 -0.86 -29.54 -15.49
C LYS A 32 -1.47 -28.15 -15.67
N HIS A 33 -2.57 -28.03 -16.41
CA HIS A 33 -3.28 -26.74 -16.60
C HIS A 33 -3.80 -26.13 -15.29
N ARG A 34 -4.20 -26.95 -14.31
CA ARG A 34 -4.57 -26.47 -12.97
C ARG A 34 -3.38 -26.00 -12.16
N THR A 35 -2.22 -26.62 -12.33
CA THR A 35 -0.99 -26.25 -11.62
C THR A 35 -0.43 -24.95 -12.20
N ASP A 36 -0.42 -24.83 -13.53
CA ASP A 36 -0.01 -23.63 -14.25
C ASP A 36 -0.97 -22.46 -13.94
N GLY A 37 -2.28 -22.70 -13.91
CA GLY A 37 -3.28 -21.69 -13.51
C GLY A 37 -3.21 -21.30 -12.03
N ALA A 38 -2.90 -22.24 -11.13
CA ALA A 38 -2.69 -21.95 -9.72
C ALA A 38 -1.40 -21.13 -9.48
N GLN A 39 -0.33 -21.44 -10.21
CA GLN A 39 0.91 -20.65 -10.19
C GLN A 39 0.65 -19.23 -10.67
N GLN A 40 -0.07 -19.05 -11.78
CA GLN A 40 -0.40 -17.72 -12.28
C GLN A 40 -1.20 -16.88 -11.27
N MET A 41 -2.15 -17.49 -10.54
CA MET A 41 -2.88 -16.78 -9.49
C MET A 41 -1.99 -16.43 -8.29
N ILE A 42 -1.03 -17.28 -7.95
CA ILE A 42 -0.05 -17.02 -6.87
C ILE A 42 0.87 -15.86 -7.28
N ASP A 43 1.37 -15.86 -8.51
CA ASP A 43 2.24 -14.81 -9.03
C ASP A 43 1.49 -13.47 -9.07
N GLN A 44 0.23 -13.46 -9.54
CA GLN A 44 -0.62 -12.28 -9.50
C GLN A 44 -0.85 -11.77 -8.08
N ALA A 45 -1.16 -12.65 -7.13
CA ALA A 45 -1.37 -12.27 -5.74
C ALA A 45 -0.10 -11.71 -5.08
N GLN A 46 1.08 -12.25 -5.43
CA GLN A 46 2.36 -11.73 -4.97
C GLN A 46 2.63 -10.34 -5.55
N GLU A 47 2.42 -10.17 -6.86
CA GLU A 47 2.60 -8.87 -7.53
C GLU A 47 1.65 -7.79 -6.96
N GLU A 48 0.39 -8.14 -6.69
CA GLU A 48 -0.58 -7.23 -6.06
C GLU A 48 -0.16 -6.86 -4.63
N ARG A 49 0.33 -7.84 -3.86
CA ARG A 49 0.82 -7.61 -2.50
C ARG A 49 2.03 -6.68 -2.50
N ASP A 50 3.01 -6.92 -3.36
CA ASP A 50 4.23 -6.14 -3.41
C ASP A 50 3.94 -4.71 -3.87
N LYS A 51 3.04 -4.52 -4.85
CA LYS A 51 2.53 -3.19 -5.22
C LYS A 51 1.78 -2.50 -4.08
N ALA A 52 1.07 -3.25 -3.24
CA ALA A 52 0.37 -2.68 -2.08
C ALA A 52 1.36 -2.19 -1.02
N TRP A 53 2.43 -2.95 -0.76
CA TRP A 53 3.51 -2.53 0.15
C TRP A 53 4.25 -1.30 -0.37
N GLU A 54 4.61 -1.28 -1.65
CA GLU A 54 5.28 -0.13 -2.25
C GLU A 54 4.44 1.16 -2.13
N ARG A 55 3.13 1.06 -2.37
CA ARG A 55 2.20 2.20 -2.16
C ARG A 55 2.12 2.61 -0.70
N ALA A 56 2.04 1.65 0.22
CA ALA A 56 1.97 1.94 1.65
C ALA A 56 3.24 2.64 2.15
N ASP A 57 4.41 2.23 1.69
CA ASP A 57 5.69 2.86 2.02
C ASP A 57 5.77 4.29 1.47
N ALA A 58 5.39 4.49 0.20
CA ALA A 58 5.34 5.81 -0.42
C ALA A 58 4.34 6.75 0.27
N ASP A 59 3.16 6.25 0.66
CA ASP A 59 2.16 7.03 1.37
C ASP A 59 2.63 7.36 2.79
N ARG A 60 3.31 6.43 3.47
CA ARG A 60 3.92 6.67 4.78
C ARG A 60 4.97 7.78 4.70
N GLU A 61 5.88 7.72 3.74
CA GLU A 61 6.91 8.77 3.55
C GLU A 61 6.28 10.15 3.30
N ARG A 62 5.22 10.20 2.48
CA ARG A 62 4.45 11.44 2.26
C ARG A 62 3.81 11.96 3.54
N MET A 63 3.17 11.09 4.32
CA MET A 63 2.55 11.50 5.58
C MET A 63 3.59 12.00 6.59
N ASP A 64 4.73 11.32 6.70
CA ASP A 64 5.82 11.73 7.58
C ASP A 64 6.38 13.11 7.17
N ALA A 65 6.53 13.37 5.87
CA ALA A 65 6.94 14.67 5.36
C ALA A 65 5.91 15.79 5.66
N LEU A 66 4.62 15.50 5.47
CA LEU A 66 3.53 16.44 5.79
C LEU A 66 3.48 16.74 7.28
N LEU A 67 3.60 15.73 8.14
CA LEU A 67 3.63 15.88 9.59
C LEU A 67 4.86 16.69 10.03
N ALA A 68 6.04 16.39 9.50
CA ALA A 68 7.25 17.15 9.81
C ALA A 68 7.11 18.63 9.44
N ASN A 69 6.54 18.93 8.26
CA ASN A 69 6.26 20.30 7.84
C ASN A 69 5.25 20.99 8.76
N ALA A 70 4.15 20.31 9.08
CA ALA A 70 3.10 20.86 9.94
C ALA A 70 3.64 21.17 11.35
N LEU A 71 4.38 20.24 11.96
CA LEU A 71 5.00 20.43 13.27
C LEU A 71 6.01 21.58 13.26
N SER A 72 6.83 21.70 12.21
CA SER A 72 7.75 22.83 12.06
C SER A 72 7.02 24.17 12.00
N ARG A 73 5.91 24.24 11.25
CA ARG A 73 5.08 25.46 11.15
C ARG A 73 4.42 25.80 12.48
N ILE A 74 3.87 24.80 13.17
CA ILE A 74 3.26 25.00 14.50
C ILE A 74 4.31 25.50 15.48
N GLY A 75 5.49 24.88 15.56
CA GLY A 75 6.55 25.35 16.45
C GLY A 75 6.99 26.79 16.17
N GLY A 76 7.06 27.19 14.89
CA GLY A 76 7.33 28.58 14.53
C GLY A 76 6.23 29.55 14.99
N LEU A 77 4.96 29.15 14.87
CA LEU A 77 3.82 29.95 15.34
C LEU A 77 3.78 30.05 16.87
N GLU A 78 4.05 28.97 17.60
CA GLU A 78 4.10 28.97 19.08
C GLU A 78 5.20 29.91 19.61
N VAL A 79 6.37 29.92 18.99
CA VAL A 79 7.45 30.86 19.33
C VAL A 79 7.02 32.29 19.05
N ARG A 80 6.41 32.54 17.89
CA ARG A 80 5.91 33.86 17.51
C ARG A 80 4.83 34.37 18.47
N GLU A 81 3.90 33.50 18.87
CA GLU A 81 2.85 33.79 19.84
C GLU A 81 3.44 34.17 21.19
N ARG A 82 4.43 33.43 21.69
CA ARG A 82 5.10 33.77 22.95
C ARG A 82 5.72 35.16 22.91
N VAL A 83 6.45 35.47 21.83
CA VAL A 83 7.06 36.80 21.65
C VAL A 83 5.99 37.91 21.60
N LEU A 84 4.87 37.66 20.92
CA LEU A 84 3.74 38.60 20.88
C LEU A 84 3.15 38.82 22.28
N LEU A 85 2.92 37.76 23.05
CA LEU A 85 2.37 37.85 24.39
C LEU A 85 3.31 38.61 25.34
N ASP A 86 4.61 38.36 25.26
CA ASP A 86 5.63 39.06 26.03
C ASP A 86 5.65 40.56 25.69
N TYR A 87 5.56 40.90 24.40
CA TYR A 87 5.47 42.30 23.96
C TYR A 87 4.19 42.97 24.44
N VAL A 88 3.04 42.30 24.35
CA VAL A 88 1.76 42.82 24.86
C VAL A 88 1.83 43.06 26.37
N ALA A 89 2.47 42.16 27.12
CA ALA A 89 2.68 42.34 28.56
C ALA A 89 3.56 43.56 28.85
N ALA A 90 4.68 43.71 28.13
CA ALA A 90 5.55 44.88 28.25
C ALA A 90 4.83 46.19 27.92
N LEU A 91 4.02 46.19 26.85
CA LEU A 91 3.23 47.35 26.45
C LEU A 91 2.18 47.72 27.49
N ARG A 92 1.46 46.73 28.05
CA ARG A 92 0.51 46.96 29.15
C ARG A 92 1.20 47.57 30.35
N HIS A 93 2.34 47.01 30.76
CA HIS A 93 3.12 47.53 31.88
C HIS A 93 3.58 48.98 31.65
N HIS A 94 4.02 49.31 30.44
CA HIS A 94 4.42 50.68 30.07
C HIS A 94 3.24 51.67 30.19
N ILE A 95 2.05 51.27 29.76
CA ILE A 95 0.82 52.07 29.87
C ILE A 95 0.41 52.22 31.35
N ASP A 96 0.43 51.13 32.11
CA ASP A 96 0.05 51.12 33.52
C ASP A 96 0.95 52.04 34.37
N GLN A 97 2.23 52.13 34.01
CA GLN A 97 3.20 53.05 34.61
C GLN A 97 3.06 54.50 34.13
N ARG A 98 2.18 54.77 33.17
CA ARG A 98 2.05 56.09 32.51
C ARG A 98 3.37 56.62 31.97
N ASN A 99 4.23 55.71 31.47
CA ASN A 99 5.44 56.13 30.78
C ASN A 99 5.06 56.98 29.57
N GLU A 100 5.81 58.05 29.35
CA GLU A 100 5.60 58.90 28.18
C GLU A 100 6.04 58.17 26.91
N PRO A 101 5.43 58.46 25.75
CA PRO A 101 5.88 57.92 24.47
C PRO A 101 7.39 58.15 24.25
N PRO A 102 8.08 57.25 23.52
CA PRO A 102 7.54 56.18 22.69
C PRO A 102 7.27 54.86 23.45
N PRO A 103 6.39 54.01 22.91
CA PRO A 103 6.15 52.68 23.46
C PRO A 103 7.40 51.80 23.42
N PRO A 104 7.40 50.64 24.11
CA PRO A 104 8.45 49.64 23.96
C PRO A 104 8.68 49.29 22.48
N PRO A 105 9.94 49.00 22.09
CA PRO A 105 10.27 48.69 20.70
C PRO A 105 9.57 47.42 20.24
N TRP A 106 9.16 47.39 18.97
CA TRP A 106 8.60 46.19 18.35
C TRP A 106 9.64 45.06 18.31
N PRO A 107 9.30 43.81 18.69
CA PRO A 107 10.26 42.71 18.68
C PRO A 107 10.74 42.35 17.28
N ASP A 108 12.06 42.26 17.09
CA ASP A 108 12.66 41.92 15.80
C ASP A 108 12.14 40.59 15.22
N ALA A 109 11.89 39.61 16.10
CA ALA A 109 11.36 38.29 15.76
C ALA A 109 9.95 38.30 15.12
N LEU A 110 9.27 39.45 15.09
CA LEU A 110 7.93 39.60 14.51
C LEU A 110 7.91 40.41 13.20
N THR A 111 9.06 40.95 12.78
CA THR A 111 9.18 41.88 11.65
C THR A 111 9.32 41.16 10.30
N HIS A 112 9.55 39.85 10.32
CA HIS A 112 9.73 38.97 9.16
C HIS A 112 8.71 37.83 9.16
#